data_AF-A0A523ZYE7-F1
#
_entry.id   AF-A0A523ZYE7-F1
#
_cell.length_a   1.000
_cell.length_b   1.000
_cell.length_c   1.000
_cell.angle_alpha   90.00
_cell.angle_beta   90.00
_cell.angle_gamma   90.00
#
_symmetry.space_group_name_H-M   'P 1'
#
loop_
_entity.id
_entity.type
_entity.pdbx_description
1 polymer ?
#
loop_
_entity_poly.entity_id
_entity_poly.type
_entity_poly.pdbx_seq_one_letter_code
_entity_poly.pdbx_strand_id
1 'polypeptide(L)'
;LPTIFIYDRIPGGVGLSEQVLSLCDELLARAAELVRGCDCTFGCPSCIGPGGGSNREAKPQVLRLIAALQGREFRRCASPGP
;
A
#
# COMPACT_ATOMS: atom_id res chain seq x y z
N LEU A 1 0.84 16.87 3.66
CA LEU A 1 0.29 15.60 4.21
C LEU A 1 1.15 14.46 3.67
N PRO A 2 1.29 13.33 4.39
CA PRO A 2 1.96 12.15 3.84
C PRO A 2 1.21 11.65 2.60
N THR A 3 1.94 11.38 1.52
CA THR A 3 1.39 10.95 0.23
C THR A 3 2.13 9.73 -0.26
N ILE A 4 1.40 8.71 -0.71
CA ILE A 4 1.95 7.49 -1.32
C ILE A 4 1.79 7.63 -2.84
N PHE A 5 2.88 7.40 -3.57
CA PHE A 5 2.89 7.40 -5.03
C PHE A 5 3.16 6.00 -5.55
N ILE A 6 2.41 5.59 -6.56
CA ILE A 6 2.60 4.34 -7.29
C ILE A 6 2.81 4.72 -8.75
N TYR A 7 3.91 4.28 -9.34
CA TYR A 7 4.30 4.63 -10.69
C TYR A 7 5.07 3.49 -11.36
N ASP A 8 4.97 3.43 -12.68
CA ASP A 8 5.74 2.48 -13.48
C ASP A 8 7.19 2.94 -13.58
N ARG A 9 8.13 2.03 -13.28
CA ARG A 9 9.57 2.30 -13.37
C ARG A 9 10.14 2.17 -14.79
N ILE A 10 9.29 1.90 -15.78
CA ILE A 10 9.67 1.70 -17.17
C ILE A 10 9.44 3.01 -17.93
N PRO A 11 10.41 3.51 -18.73
CA PRO A 11 10.22 4.68 -19.56
C PRO A 11 8.97 4.55 -20.45
N GLY A 12 8.10 5.56 -20.43
CA GLY A 12 6.83 5.54 -21.16
C GLY A 12 5.68 4.83 -20.43
N GLY A 13 5.95 4.09 -19.36
CA GLY A 13 4.94 3.33 -18.61
C GLY A 13 4.46 2.09 -19.36
N VAL A 14 3.96 1.11 -18.60
CA VAL A 14 3.33 -0.10 -19.15
C VAL A 14 1.87 -0.23 -18.73
N GLY A 15 1.36 0.70 -17.93
CA GLY A 15 -0.03 0.79 -17.53
C GLY A 15 -0.35 0.17 -16.17
N LEU A 16 0.64 -0.24 -15.37
CA LEU A 16 0.36 -0.90 -14.08
C LEU A 16 -0.19 0.11 -13.07
N SER A 17 0.37 1.33 -13.03
CA SER A 17 -0.14 2.40 -12.17
C SER A 17 -1.60 2.77 -12.45
N GLU A 18 -2.02 2.78 -13.73
CA GLU A 18 -3.40 3.01 -14.13
C GLU A 18 -4.33 1.87 -13.67
N GLN A 19 -3.89 0.62 -13.81
CA GLN A 19 -4.65 -0.54 -13.35
C GLN A 19 -4.82 -0.52 -11.83
N VAL A 20 -3.75 -0.20 -11.09
CA VAL A 20 -3.79 -0.07 -9.63
C VAL A 20 -4.87 0.89 -9.20
N LEU A 21 -5.07 2.02 -9.90
CA LEU A 21 -6.13 2.98 -9.57
C LEU A 21 -7.53 2.35 -9.56
N SER A 22 -7.82 1.49 -10.54
CA SER A 22 -9.10 0.76 -10.60
C SER A 22 -9.22 -0.38 -9.59
N LEU A 23 -8.09 -0.86 -9.06
CA LEU A 23 -8.01 -1.99 -8.14
C LEU A 23 -7.65 -1.58 -6.70
N CYS A 24 -7.57 -0.28 -6.39
CA CYS A 24 -7.05 0.20 -5.10
C CYS A 24 -7.78 -0.42 -3.90
N ASP A 25 -9.12 -0.46 -3.93
CA ASP A 25 -9.90 -1.03 -2.82
C ASP A 25 -9.67 -2.54 -2.66
N GLU A 26 -9.59 -3.28 -3.77
CA GLU A 26 -9.28 -4.71 -3.75
C GLU A 26 -7.86 -4.95 -3.20
N LEU A 27 -6.88 -4.20 -3.69
CA LEU A 27 -5.49 -4.31 -3.24
C LEU A 27 -5.34 -4.00 -1.76
N LEU A 28 -6.07 -3.01 -1.23
CA LEU A 28 -6.09 -2.71 0.20
C LEU A 28 -6.75 -3.83 1.02
N ALA A 29 -7.84 -4.42 0.53
CA ALA A 29 -8.46 -5.58 1.17
C ALA A 29 -7.49 -6.77 1.24
N ARG A 30 -6.83 -7.09 0.12
CA ARG A 30 -5.81 -8.15 0.05
C ARG A 30 -4.60 -7.86 0.94
N ALA A 31 -4.14 -6.61 1.00
CA ALA A 31 -3.07 -6.22 1.92
C ALA A 31 -3.48 -6.45 3.38
N ALA A 32 -4.73 -6.13 3.75
CA ALA A 32 -5.23 -6.38 5.09
C ALA A 32 -5.31 -7.89 5.40
N GLU A 33 -5.75 -8.71 4.45
CA GLU A 33 -5.75 -10.18 4.56
C GLU A 33 -4.33 -10.71 4.80
N LEU A 34 -3.36 -10.27 3.99
CA LEU A 34 -1.97 -10.67 4.09
C LEU A 34 -1.35 -10.31 5.44
N VAL A 35 -1.62 -9.10 5.95
CA VAL A 35 -1.11 -8.67 7.26
C VAL A 35 -1.78 -9.44 8.41
N ARG A 36 -3.11 -9.66 8.34
CA ARG A 36 -3.84 -10.42 9.38
C ARG A 36 -3.45 -11.90 9.40
N GLY A 37 -3.26 -12.52 8.24
CA GLY A 37 -2.94 -13.94 8.10
C GLY A 37 -1.49 -14.30 8.41
N CYS A 38 -0.62 -13.32 8.67
CA CYS A 38 0.77 -13.57 9.03
C CYS A 38 0.91 -13.91 10.52
N ASP A 39 1.62 -15.00 10.86
CA ASP A 39 1.83 -15.49 12.23
C ASP A 39 2.79 -14.64 13.08
N CYS A 40 3.35 -13.55 12.55
CA CYS A 40 4.22 -12.66 13.31
C CYS A 40 3.46 -11.84 14.37
N THR A 41 4.11 -11.57 15.51
CA THR A 41 3.53 -10.75 16.59
C THR A 41 3.55 -9.25 16.26
N PHE A 42 4.70 -8.73 15.84
CA PHE A 42 4.92 -7.28 15.69
C PHE A 42 5.02 -6.83 14.22
N GLY A 43 5.17 -7.78 13.30
CA GLY A 43 5.43 -7.54 11.89
C GLY A 43 6.74 -8.20 11.44
N CYS A 44 6.82 -8.59 10.17
CA CYS A 44 8.01 -9.17 9.58
C CYS A 44 8.20 -8.67 8.14
N PRO A 45 9.39 -8.90 7.52
CA PRO A 45 9.68 -8.50 6.15
C PRO A 45 8.68 -9.01 5.11
N SER A 46 8.01 -10.14 5.39
CA SER A 46 7.05 -10.74 4.48
C SER A 46 5.66 -10.10 4.52
N CYS A 47 5.27 -9.41 5.60
CA CYS A 47 3.93 -8.85 5.75
C CYS A 47 3.86 -7.32 5.73
N ILE A 48 4.75 -6.66 6.47
CA ILE A 48 4.78 -5.18 6.55
C ILE A 48 6.08 -4.58 6.00
N GLY A 49 6.95 -5.43 5.45
CA GLY A 49 8.23 -5.01 4.92
C GLY A 49 9.32 -4.85 5.99
N PRO A 50 10.53 -4.43 5.57
CA PRO A 50 11.66 -4.23 6.48
C PRO A 50 11.39 -3.10 7.49
N GLY A 51 12.01 -3.18 8.67
CA GLY A 51 11.92 -2.14 9.70
C GLY A 51 10.79 -2.29 10.73
N GLY A 52 9.89 -3.26 10.53
CA GLY A 52 8.75 -3.48 11.43
C GLY A 52 8.99 -4.39 12.65
N GLY A 53 10.02 -5.24 12.63
CA GLY A 53 10.17 -6.34 13.60
C GLY A 53 10.42 -5.92 15.06
N SER A 54 10.92 -4.70 15.30
CA SER A 54 11.21 -4.20 16.65
C SER A 54 10.10 -3.33 17.25
N ASN A 55 9.18 -2.82 16.43
CA ASN A 55 8.08 -1.96 16.88
C ASN A 55 6.81 -2.80 17.11
N ARG A 56 6.41 -2.96 18.37
CA ARG A 56 5.22 -3.73 18.75
C ARG A 56 3.93 -3.23 18.14
N GLU A 57 3.86 -1.93 17.82
CA GLU A 57 2.68 -1.30 17.24
C GLU A 57 2.68 -1.35 15.72
N ALA A 58 3.73 -1.83 15.05
CA ALA A 58 3.85 -1.73 13.59
C ALA A 58 2.72 -2.48 12.86
N LYS A 59 2.49 -3.75 13.19
CA LYS A 59 1.39 -4.54 12.59
C LYS A 59 0.01 -3.90 12.85
N PRO A 60 -0.39 -3.53 14.09
CA PRO A 60 -1.61 -2.78 14.33
C PRO A 60 -1.72 -1.44 13.58
N GLN A 61 -0.64 -0.66 13.52
CA GLN A 61 -0.59 0.63 12.83
C GLN A 61 -0.81 0.48 11.32
N VAL A 62 -0.21 -0.53 10.70
CA VAL A 62 -0.42 -0.85 9.28
C VAL A 62 -1.88 -1.19 9.02
N LEU A 63 -2.51 -2.03 9.85
CA LEU A 63 -3.93 -2.37 9.70
C LEU A 63 -4.84 -1.14 9.86
N ARG A 64 -4.53 -0.23 10.80
CA ARG A 64 -5.26 1.05 10.95
C ARG A 64 -5.07 1.95 9.74
N LEU A 65 -3.86 2.02 9.19
CA LEU A 65 -3.59 2.80 7.98
C LEU A 65 -4.36 2.26 6.78
N ILE A 66 -4.34 0.94 6.56
CA ILE A 66 -5.10 0.29 5.48
C ILE A 66 -6.60 0.60 5.63
N ALA A 67 -7.17 0.40 6.82
CA ALA A 67 -8.57 0.72 7.09
C ALA A 67 -8.91 2.20 6.84
N ALA A 68 -8.00 3.11 7.20
CA ALA A 68 -8.19 4.53 6.93
C ALA A 68 -8.12 4.88 5.43
N LEU A 69 -7.45 4.07 4.61
CA LEU A 69 -7.33 4.29 3.17
C LEU A 69 -8.49 3.67 2.37
N GLN A 70 -9.20 2.69 2.91
CA GLN A 70 -10.33 2.05 2.23
C GLN A 70 -11.48 3.03 1.97
N GLY A 71 -12.06 2.98 0.76
CA GLY A 71 -13.16 3.86 0.37
C GLY A 71 -12.76 5.33 0.18
N ARG A 72 -11.46 5.63 0.13
CA ARG A 72 -10.97 6.97 -0.27
C ARG A 72 -10.84 7.06 -1.78
N GLU A 73 -11.05 8.26 -2.32
CA GLU A 73 -10.72 8.53 -3.72
C GLU A 73 -9.20 8.58 -3.91
N PHE A 74 -8.68 7.63 -4.68
CA PHE A 74 -7.32 7.67 -5.19
C PHE A 74 -7.27 8.54 -6.45
N ARG A 75 -6.20 9.32 -6.58
CA ARG A 75 -6.06 10.29 -7.67
C ARG A 75 -4.90 9.91 -8.55
N ARG A 76 -5.13 9.95 -9.86
CA ARG A 76 -4.06 9.97 -10.85
C ARG A 76 -3.27 11.27 -10.66
N CYS A 77 -1.95 11.15 -10.50
CA CYS A 77 -1.10 12.33 -10.51
C CYS A 77 -1.12 12.91 -11.93
N ALA A 78 -1.33 14.23 -12.06
CA ALA A 78 -1.07 14.87 -13.34
C ALA A 78 0.40 14.63 -13.68
N SER A 79 0.69 14.09 -14.87
CA SER A 79 2.05 14.07 -15.37
C SER A 79 2.58 15.50 -15.39
N PRO A 80 3.80 15.79 -14.91
CA PRO A 80 4.44 17.03 -15.32
C PRO A 80 4.42 17.03 -16.86
N GLY A 81 3.93 18.12 -17.46
CA GLY A 81 3.94 18.30 -18.90
C GLY A 81 5.37 18.20 -19.46
N PRO A 82 5.52 18.15 -20.80
CA PRO A 82 6.82 17.99 -21.44
C PRO A 82 7.86 19.02 -20.97
#